data_AF-A0A940VFW3-F1
#
_entry.id   AF-A0A940VFW3-F1
#
_cell.length_a   1.000
_cell.length_b   1.000
_cell.length_c   1.000
_cell.angle_alpha   90.00
_cell.angle_beta   90.00
_cell.angle_gamma   90.00
#
_symmetry.space_group_name_H-M   'P 1'
#
loop_
_entity.id
_entity.type
_entity.pdbx_description
1 polymer ?
#
loop_
_entity_poly.entity_id
_entity_poly.type
_entity_poly.pdbx_seq_one_letter_code
_entity_poly.pdbx_strand_id
1 'polypeptide(L)'
;MWRGIVVSALIPFALVCPTLPAGAATLSWQNPGTGDWFVPGNWSPNQVPTSADSAYILNGGTATATGVPVSAATGTVQIAGGNLTLTTSNSLTVGTTAYGTTGGTGTGTLEVTGTISGPIGGIFVGSNDATGGTASGRLTSTGLTSTAPGGLFFLGVGRDFGGGAATGVLETGALSLAGPVEWFEVGLTVLDGRTADGTLRATSGDLTVKNSAYVGSHAGATTMPGSAQGLLELGGTLTSTGGGSLTVGYLSSNHAGSATGSVAAQGVAGFSSMLVGTADSTTTGTATGTLTVGAGGLQGGSLNVGTGGATVTGGLTIASASGSGNASGQMTVAQGNVSAPGGLFVGYLSGTSPKSADGMFSLTSGQLTAGSVAVGQGLGAGTVTGDVRLSNVAGQVTSIQIGESFNASATVSGVMSLVNSVLTVDKFVAVGSSLGGPGNGTLSLVDSRLNVGSTASTPSLEDDMFIGMGAGGTGLLSLTRSLVDVGDFLSLGTGALLEIGMEGTTRGLQYGAVDVYGGLLGGSLQVEFGFTPIFDEGFFDLIVSGTADGLSGAFSTIDIMGLDPAYRAWTEFALDSVGGMDVEIFRLHVARAEIPVPEPPAVLVLITTGLAGLGFLLRARRRGRNSESR
;
A
#
# COMPACT_ATOMS: atom_id res chain seq x y z
N MET A 1 96.22 -11.64 26.22
CA MET A 1 95.14 -12.21 27.06
C MET A 1 93.88 -11.40 26.76
N TRP A 2 92.89 -12.03 26.14
CA TRP A 2 91.61 -11.43 25.75
C TRP A 2 90.82 -10.92 26.97
N ARG A 3 90.14 -9.78 26.83
CA ARG A 3 88.66 -9.62 26.92
C ARG A 3 88.28 -8.16 27.23
N GLY A 4 87.26 -7.67 26.51
CA GLY A 4 86.35 -6.65 27.04
C GLY A 4 86.23 -5.35 26.24
N ILE A 5 85.56 -5.38 25.09
CA ILE A 5 84.85 -4.19 24.58
C ILE A 5 83.39 -4.60 24.43
N VAL A 6 82.58 -4.24 25.43
CA VAL A 6 81.11 -4.28 25.36
C VAL A 6 80.69 -2.91 24.82
N VAL A 7 80.34 -2.85 23.54
CA VAL A 7 79.67 -1.68 22.96
C VAL A 7 78.22 -1.70 23.45
N SER A 8 77.93 -0.90 24.48
CA SER A 8 76.54 -0.63 24.89
C SER A 8 75.88 0.24 23.85
N ALA A 9 74.99 -0.35 23.05
CA ALA A 9 74.09 0.37 22.17
C ALA A 9 73.05 1.11 23.03
N LEU A 10 73.15 2.43 23.08
CA LEU A 10 72.11 3.32 23.58
C LEU A 10 70.90 3.21 22.65
N ILE A 11 69.89 2.45 23.07
CA ILE A 11 68.56 2.45 22.47
C ILE A 11 67.87 3.75 22.94
N PRO A 12 67.49 4.69 22.06
CA PRO A 12 66.67 5.81 22.47
C PRO A 12 65.30 5.29 22.87
N PHE A 13 65.00 5.37 24.16
CA PHE A 13 63.68 5.14 24.73
C PHE A 13 62.78 6.30 24.30
N ALA A 14 62.15 6.17 23.13
CA ALA A 14 61.13 7.10 22.67
C ALA A 14 59.97 7.04 23.67
N LEU A 15 59.86 8.05 24.53
CA LEU A 15 58.69 8.29 25.37
C LEU A 15 57.47 8.44 24.45
N VAL A 16 56.74 7.34 24.26
CA VAL A 16 55.40 7.35 23.69
C VAL A 16 54.52 8.03 24.74
N CYS A 17 54.37 9.35 24.64
CA CYS A 17 53.41 10.10 25.42
C CYS A 17 52.02 9.74 24.88
N PRO A 18 51.16 9.02 25.63
CA PRO A 18 49.81 8.76 25.17
C PRO A 18 49.09 10.11 25.07
N THR A 19 48.75 10.53 23.86
CA THR A 19 47.85 11.65 23.62
C THR A 19 46.49 11.28 24.21
N LEU A 20 46.19 11.76 25.41
CA LEU A 20 44.85 11.64 25.98
C LEU A 20 43.91 12.42 25.05
N PRO A 21 42.74 11.86 24.66
CA PRO A 21 41.77 12.59 23.86
C PRO A 21 41.37 13.85 24.62
N ALA A 22 41.58 15.02 24.01
CA ALA A 22 41.09 16.28 24.56
C ALA A 22 39.56 16.27 24.46
N GLY A 23 38.89 15.99 25.57
CA GLY A 23 37.43 16.06 25.66
C GLY A 23 36.96 17.52 25.66
N ALA A 24 35.84 17.78 24.99
CA ALA A 24 35.20 19.10 25.01
C ALA A 24 34.82 19.49 26.44
N ALA A 25 35.12 20.72 26.86
CA ALA A 25 34.71 21.19 28.18
C ALA A 25 33.17 21.39 28.20
N THR A 26 32.51 20.92 29.26
CA THR A 26 31.08 21.18 29.44
C THR A 26 30.90 22.53 30.13
N LEU A 27 30.28 23.48 29.45
CA LEU A 27 29.93 24.79 29.99
C LEU A 27 28.44 24.84 30.33
N SER A 28 28.14 24.95 31.63
CA SER A 28 26.78 25.18 32.12
C SER A 28 26.56 26.67 32.29
N TRP A 29 25.67 27.22 31.48
CA TRP A 29 25.30 28.62 31.48
C TRP A 29 24.00 28.85 32.21
N GLN A 30 24.06 29.73 33.20
CA GLN A 30 22.87 30.16 33.91
C GLN A 30 22.57 31.62 33.56
N ASN A 31 21.32 31.88 33.18
CA ASN A 31 20.75 33.22 33.07
C ASN A 31 19.25 33.12 33.40
N PRO A 32 18.79 33.59 34.57
CA PRO A 32 17.39 33.48 34.97
C PRO A 32 16.43 34.41 34.19
N GLY A 33 16.95 35.23 33.26
CA GLY A 33 16.17 36.15 32.41
C GLY A 33 16.42 35.93 30.91
N THR A 34 16.03 36.90 30.08
CA THR A 34 16.32 36.87 28.63
C THR A 34 17.72 37.42 28.33
N GLY A 35 18.44 36.81 27.38
CA GLY A 35 19.74 37.34 26.95
C GLY A 35 20.21 36.76 25.62
N ASP A 36 21.05 37.53 24.93
CA ASP A 36 21.77 37.08 23.74
C ASP A 36 22.91 36.13 24.14
N TRP A 37 22.94 34.95 23.51
CA TRP A 37 24.01 33.97 23.59
C TRP A 37 25.38 34.61 23.39
N PHE A 38 25.53 35.49 22.41
CA PHE A 38 26.83 36.02 21.98
C PHE A 38 27.39 37.14 22.85
N VAL A 39 26.67 37.55 23.89
CA VAL A 39 27.11 38.57 24.84
C VAL A 39 27.56 37.86 26.13
N PRO A 40 28.88 37.70 26.37
CA PRO A 40 29.38 36.95 27.53
C PRO A 40 28.80 37.44 28.86
N GLY A 41 28.52 38.74 28.99
CA GLY A 41 27.95 39.33 30.21
C GLY A 41 26.53 38.87 30.56
N ASN A 42 25.84 38.16 29.66
CA ASN A 42 24.51 37.62 29.92
C ASN A 42 24.53 36.26 30.62
N TRP A 43 25.68 35.60 30.76
CA TRP A 43 25.76 34.20 31.17
C TRP A 43 26.75 34.02 32.31
N SER A 44 26.45 33.15 33.27
CA SER A 44 27.42 32.71 34.28
C SER A 44 27.84 31.26 33.99
N PRO A 45 29.15 30.98 33.77
CA PRO A 45 30.28 31.92 33.73
C PRO A 45 30.27 32.84 32.49
N ASN A 46 30.81 34.06 32.62
CA ASN A 46 30.83 35.11 31.58
C ASN A 46 31.79 34.80 30.42
N GLN A 47 31.53 33.73 29.69
CA GLN A 47 32.28 33.31 28.51
C GLN A 47 31.30 32.79 27.46
N VAL A 48 31.62 32.93 26.17
CA VAL A 48 30.90 32.34 25.02
C VAL A 48 31.52 30.97 24.71
N PRO A 49 30.77 29.87 24.44
CA PRO A 49 31.33 28.56 24.20
C PRO A 49 31.95 28.60 22.81
N THR A 50 33.12 28.02 22.70
CA THR A 50 33.80 27.87 21.42
C THR A 50 33.38 26.56 20.77
N SER A 51 33.90 26.28 19.58
CA SER A 51 33.71 24.99 18.91
C SER A 51 34.32 23.79 19.66
N ALA A 52 35.06 24.03 20.74
CA ALA A 52 35.63 22.99 21.59
C ALA A 52 34.79 22.70 22.85
N ASP A 53 33.64 23.35 23.03
CA ASP A 53 32.83 23.26 24.24
C ASP A 53 31.46 22.61 23.96
N SER A 54 30.86 22.00 24.97
CA SER A 54 29.43 21.65 24.99
C SER A 54 28.67 22.70 25.80
N ALA A 55 27.57 23.25 25.25
CA ALA A 55 26.83 24.34 25.87
C ALA A 55 25.50 23.84 26.47
N TYR A 56 25.36 23.97 27.79
CA TYR A 56 24.14 23.63 28.52
C TYR A 56 23.52 24.91 29.09
N ILE A 57 22.41 25.36 28.50
CA ILE A 57 21.73 26.62 28.82
C ILE A 57 20.58 26.36 29.78
N LEU A 58 20.77 26.74 31.04
CA LEU A 58 19.81 26.68 32.14
C LEU A 58 19.16 28.06 32.33
N ASN A 59 18.27 28.43 31.41
CA ASN A 59 17.66 29.77 31.43
C ASN A 59 16.32 29.79 32.18
N GLY A 60 15.48 28.75 32.08
CA GLY A 60 14.09 28.81 32.58
C GLY A 60 13.18 29.80 31.82
N GLY A 61 13.73 30.56 30.86
CA GLY A 61 13.09 31.57 30.01
C GLY A 61 13.51 31.45 28.53
N THR A 62 13.86 32.54 27.84
CA THR A 62 14.18 32.54 26.39
C THR A 62 15.64 32.87 26.12
N ALA A 63 16.37 31.94 25.50
CA ALA A 63 17.71 32.19 24.95
C ALA A 63 17.58 32.78 23.54
N THR A 64 18.25 33.91 23.30
CA THR A 64 18.25 34.57 21.99
C THR A 64 19.59 34.37 21.30
N ALA A 65 19.61 34.03 20.02
CA ALA A 65 20.84 34.01 19.22
C ALA A 65 20.73 35.07 18.12
N THR A 66 21.53 36.14 18.21
CA THR A 66 21.52 37.25 17.24
C THR A 66 22.73 37.26 16.29
N GLY A 67 23.80 36.53 16.61
CA GLY A 67 25.07 36.50 15.88
C GLY A 67 25.20 35.43 14.77
N VAL A 68 26.42 35.30 14.23
CA VAL A 68 26.80 34.30 13.21
C VAL A 68 26.99 32.94 13.88
N PRO A 69 26.47 31.83 13.32
CA PRO A 69 26.59 30.50 13.91
C PRO A 69 28.05 30.07 14.12
N VAL A 70 28.30 29.43 15.26
CA VAL A 70 29.59 28.77 15.56
C VAL A 70 29.53 27.36 14.96
N SER A 71 30.43 27.05 14.02
CA SER A 71 30.56 25.71 13.44
C SER A 71 31.55 24.90 14.26
N ALA A 72 31.09 23.78 14.82
CA ALA A 72 31.92 22.80 15.51
C ALA A 72 31.64 21.43 14.92
N ALA A 73 32.68 20.62 14.64
CA ALA A 73 32.52 19.27 14.07
C ALA A 73 31.67 18.35 14.97
N THR A 74 31.80 18.52 16.29
CA THR A 74 30.94 17.90 17.30
C THR A 74 30.38 18.98 18.22
N GLY A 75 29.13 18.85 18.64
CA GLY A 75 28.53 19.83 19.55
C GLY A 75 27.20 19.38 20.12
N THR A 76 26.95 19.76 21.38
CA THR A 76 25.63 19.65 22.02
C THR A 76 25.18 21.03 22.45
N VAL A 77 23.95 21.38 22.08
CA VAL A 77 23.22 22.56 22.54
C VAL A 77 21.97 22.08 23.24
N GLN A 78 21.87 22.35 24.53
CA GLN A 78 20.70 21.99 25.32
C GLN A 78 20.14 23.23 26.02
N ILE A 79 18.83 23.46 25.87
CA ILE A 79 18.08 24.54 26.53
C ILE A 79 17.05 23.88 27.43
N ALA A 80 17.38 23.79 28.71
CA ALA A 80 16.53 23.16 29.71
C ALA A 80 15.50 24.18 30.22
N GLY A 81 14.21 23.85 30.09
CA GLY A 81 13.10 24.62 30.66
C GLY A 81 12.81 25.96 29.98
N GLY A 82 13.19 26.14 28.70
CA GLY A 82 13.04 27.42 28.00
C GLY A 82 12.89 27.32 26.48
N ASN A 83 12.69 28.47 25.84
CA ASN A 83 12.57 28.62 24.39
C ASN A 83 13.89 29.04 23.74
N LEU A 84 14.09 28.66 22.48
CA LEU A 84 15.13 29.20 21.60
C LEU A 84 14.51 30.17 20.62
N THR A 85 14.94 31.43 20.62
CA THR A 85 14.52 32.41 19.60
C THR A 85 15.71 32.84 18.74
N LEU A 86 15.63 32.57 17.44
CA LEU A 86 16.53 33.17 16.46
C LEU A 86 15.95 34.51 16.04
N THR A 87 16.77 35.55 15.95
CA THR A 87 16.30 36.91 15.59
C THR A 87 16.72 37.33 14.19
N THR A 88 17.64 36.59 13.60
CA THR A 88 18.15 36.80 12.25
C THR A 88 17.79 35.62 11.38
N SER A 89 17.69 35.84 10.07
CA SER A 89 17.45 34.79 9.07
C SER A 89 18.68 33.98 8.69
N ASN A 90 19.57 33.81 9.66
CA ASN A 90 20.74 32.95 9.52
C ASN A 90 20.36 31.48 9.78
N SER A 91 21.30 30.59 9.44
CA SER A 91 21.19 29.17 9.76
C SER A 91 21.66 28.90 11.19
N LEU A 92 20.97 28.00 11.90
CA LEU A 92 21.45 27.38 13.13
C LEU A 92 22.20 26.11 12.77
N THR A 93 23.43 25.97 13.25
CA THR A 93 24.31 24.86 12.90
C THR A 93 24.88 24.23 14.17
N VAL A 94 24.73 22.92 14.34
CA VAL A 94 25.24 22.15 15.49
C VAL A 94 25.88 20.87 15.00
N GLY A 95 27.18 20.66 15.25
CA GLY A 95 27.86 19.41 14.89
C GLY A 95 28.07 19.23 13.39
N THR A 96 28.83 20.12 12.75
CA THR A 96 29.08 20.10 11.30
C THR A 96 30.54 20.05 10.93
N THR A 97 30.91 19.16 10.00
CA THR A 97 32.26 19.12 9.42
C THR A 97 32.37 20.03 8.20
N ALA A 98 33.60 20.46 7.89
CA ALA A 98 33.88 21.25 6.70
C ALA A 98 34.11 20.34 5.48
N TYR A 99 33.67 20.84 4.31
CA TYR A 99 33.96 20.24 3.01
C TYR A 99 35.46 20.02 2.79
N GLY A 100 35.84 18.90 2.18
CA GLY A 100 37.23 18.59 1.81
C GLY A 100 38.08 17.91 2.89
N THR A 101 37.48 17.54 4.03
CA THR A 101 38.12 16.68 5.03
C THR A 101 37.86 15.19 4.74
N THR A 102 38.73 14.29 5.19
CA THR A 102 38.56 12.83 5.03
C THR A 102 38.25 12.20 6.38
N GLY A 103 37.24 11.33 6.45
CA GLY A 103 36.85 10.60 7.66
C GLY A 103 36.28 11.49 8.78
N GLY A 104 35.72 12.65 8.43
CA GLY A 104 35.08 13.54 9.40
C GLY A 104 33.85 12.90 10.04
N THR A 105 33.53 13.31 11.27
CA THR A 105 32.29 12.90 11.95
C THR A 105 31.53 14.16 12.36
N GLY A 106 30.34 14.35 11.81
CA GLY A 106 29.44 15.45 12.13
C GLY A 106 28.39 15.00 13.14
N THR A 107 28.64 15.21 14.43
CA THR A 107 27.70 14.81 15.50
C THR A 107 27.12 16.02 16.20
N GLY A 108 25.80 16.20 16.09
CA GLY A 108 25.07 17.32 16.66
C GLY A 108 23.87 16.87 17.50
N THR A 109 23.68 17.50 18.65
CA THR A 109 22.45 17.35 19.45
C THR A 109 21.91 18.73 19.81
N LEU A 110 20.65 19.00 19.44
CA LEU A 110 19.91 20.21 19.75
C LEU A 110 18.65 19.82 20.54
N GLU A 111 18.66 20.05 21.84
CA GLU A 111 17.52 19.73 22.71
C GLU A 111 16.95 21.00 23.33
N VAL A 112 15.70 21.31 23.02
CA VAL A 112 15.00 22.50 23.55
C VAL A 112 13.72 22.02 24.24
N THR A 113 13.59 22.22 25.55
CA THR A 113 12.34 21.81 26.23
C THR A 113 11.14 22.62 25.72
N GLY A 114 11.35 23.89 25.40
CA GLY A 114 10.34 24.79 24.83
C GLY A 114 10.30 24.77 23.30
N THR A 115 9.88 25.90 22.74
CA THR A 115 9.76 26.09 21.30
C THR A 115 11.04 26.68 20.70
N ILE A 116 11.39 26.24 19.49
CA ILE A 116 12.34 26.91 18.61
C ILE A 116 11.54 27.87 17.72
N SER A 117 11.84 29.16 17.75
CA SER A 117 11.09 30.18 16.99
C SER A 117 11.96 31.26 16.35
N GLY A 118 11.45 31.95 15.34
CA GLY A 118 12.11 33.11 14.71
C GLY A 118 12.05 33.10 13.18
N PRO A 119 12.63 34.10 12.49
CA PRO A 119 12.70 34.13 11.04
C PRO A 119 13.83 33.21 10.55
N ILE A 120 13.86 31.96 10.98
CA ILE A 120 14.94 30.99 10.80
C ILE A 120 15.28 30.83 9.31
N GLY A 121 16.56 30.94 8.94
CA GLY A 121 17.01 30.72 7.56
C GLY A 121 17.28 29.25 7.24
N GLY A 122 17.79 28.50 8.21
CA GLY A 122 17.97 27.06 8.11
C GLY A 122 18.37 26.43 9.45
N ILE A 123 18.28 25.11 9.55
CA ILE A 123 18.76 24.34 10.71
C ILE A 123 19.58 23.15 10.20
N PHE A 124 20.77 22.96 10.76
CA PHE A 124 21.65 21.82 10.53
C PHE A 124 22.08 21.23 11.87
N VAL A 125 21.74 19.97 12.12
CA VAL A 125 22.14 19.25 13.34
C VAL A 125 22.79 17.93 12.93
N GLY A 126 24.08 17.77 13.18
CA GLY A 126 24.83 16.58 12.76
C GLY A 126 24.96 16.49 11.23
N SER A 127 25.77 17.36 10.62
CA SER A 127 26.02 17.35 9.18
C SER A 127 27.47 16.99 8.88
N ASN A 128 27.70 16.10 7.94
CA ASN A 128 29.03 15.74 7.49
C ASN A 128 29.18 15.98 5.99
N ASP A 129 30.16 16.78 5.59
CA ASP A 129 30.56 16.95 4.18
C ASP A 129 31.95 16.33 3.90
N ALA A 130 32.50 15.58 4.87
CA ALA A 130 33.82 14.95 4.78
C ALA A 130 33.74 13.57 4.11
N THR A 131 34.57 13.28 3.11
CA THR A 131 34.57 12.00 2.38
C THR A 131 34.78 10.80 3.32
N GLY A 132 33.93 9.77 3.19
CA GLY A 132 33.92 8.57 4.03
C GLY A 132 33.53 8.81 5.49
N GLY A 133 32.99 9.99 5.81
CA GLY A 133 32.61 10.37 7.17
C GLY A 133 31.23 9.89 7.60
N THR A 134 30.85 10.21 8.84
CA THR A 134 29.53 9.85 9.38
C THR A 134 28.82 11.08 9.95
N ALA A 135 27.49 11.10 9.86
CA ALA A 135 26.65 12.17 10.38
C ALA A 135 25.63 11.61 11.39
N SER A 136 25.53 12.22 12.56
CA SER A 136 24.56 11.86 13.60
C SER A 136 23.93 13.11 14.18
N GLY A 137 22.64 13.30 13.95
CA GLY A 137 21.89 14.48 14.37
C GLY A 137 20.67 14.13 15.21
N ARG A 138 20.46 14.86 16.30
CA ARG A 138 19.21 14.79 17.10
C ARG A 138 18.68 16.19 17.40
N LEU A 139 17.46 16.48 16.99
CA LEU A 139 16.73 17.70 17.31
C LEU A 139 15.44 17.34 18.07
N THR A 140 15.28 17.86 19.28
CA THR A 140 14.04 17.73 20.05
C THR A 140 13.49 19.10 20.47
N SER A 141 12.18 19.29 20.35
CA SER A 141 11.47 20.51 20.79
C SER A 141 10.00 20.26 21.15
N THR A 142 9.35 21.17 21.90
CA THR A 142 7.87 21.14 22.01
C THR A 142 7.19 21.84 20.83
N GLY A 143 7.93 22.64 20.07
CA GLY A 143 7.46 23.17 18.79
C GLY A 143 8.59 23.80 17.98
N LEU A 144 8.45 23.76 16.65
CA LEU A 144 9.32 24.43 15.70
C LEU A 144 8.50 25.41 14.88
N THR A 145 8.73 26.70 15.08
CA THR A 145 8.00 27.79 14.44
C THR A 145 8.92 28.69 13.63
N SER A 146 8.83 28.67 12.30
CA SER A 146 9.54 29.66 11.47
C SER A 146 8.59 30.77 11.07
N THR A 147 8.99 32.03 11.31
CA THR A 147 8.28 33.22 10.84
C THR A 147 8.89 33.80 9.56
N ALA A 148 9.87 33.13 8.96
CA ALA A 148 10.48 33.56 7.70
C ALA A 148 9.45 33.44 6.57
N PRO A 149 9.05 34.54 5.90
CA PRO A 149 8.01 34.51 4.87
C PRO A 149 8.45 33.74 3.62
N GLY A 150 9.76 33.64 3.36
CA GLY A 150 10.33 32.81 2.31
C GLY A 150 10.45 31.33 2.67
N GLY A 151 10.09 30.96 3.90
CA GLY A 151 10.29 29.62 4.45
C GLY A 151 11.74 29.35 4.88
N LEU A 152 12.05 28.08 5.09
CA LEU A 152 13.38 27.61 5.46
C LEU A 152 14.14 27.20 4.20
N PHE A 153 15.39 27.61 4.05
CA PHE A 153 16.23 27.09 2.96
C PHE A 153 16.59 25.62 3.21
N PHE A 154 16.90 25.26 4.46
CA PHE A 154 17.22 23.89 4.86
C PHE A 154 16.69 23.54 6.24
N LEU A 155 16.24 22.30 6.40
CA LEU A 155 16.06 21.64 7.70
C LEU A 155 16.73 20.26 7.61
N GLY A 156 17.99 20.20 8.04
CA GLY A 156 18.86 19.04 7.98
C GLY A 156 19.19 18.47 9.37
N VAL A 157 18.90 17.20 9.60
CA VAL A 157 19.25 16.48 10.84
C VAL A 157 19.89 15.14 10.47
N GLY A 158 21.15 14.92 10.81
CA GLY A 158 21.87 13.70 10.44
C GLY A 158 22.08 13.58 8.94
N ARG A 159 22.84 14.50 8.35
CA ARG A 159 23.04 14.64 6.90
C ARG A 159 24.49 14.29 6.53
N ASP A 160 24.72 13.32 5.67
CA ASP A 160 26.05 12.90 5.22
C ASP A 160 26.24 13.03 3.70
N PHE A 161 27.09 13.96 3.28
CA PHE A 161 27.56 14.10 1.90
C PHE A 161 28.92 13.45 1.65
N GLY A 162 29.45 12.78 2.67
CA GLY A 162 30.72 12.09 2.65
C GLY A 162 30.71 10.71 2.01
N GLY A 163 29.57 10.02 2.00
CA GLY A 163 29.48 8.63 1.56
C GLY A 163 29.80 7.61 2.64
N GLY A 164 29.49 7.91 3.91
CA GLY A 164 29.52 6.93 5.00
C GLY A 164 28.14 6.59 5.54
N ALA A 165 27.75 7.13 6.70
CA ALA A 165 26.48 6.80 7.33
C ALA A 165 25.79 8.05 7.89
N ALA A 166 24.46 8.06 7.87
CA ALA A 166 23.64 9.15 8.36
C ALA A 166 22.57 8.64 9.33
N THR A 167 22.50 9.23 10.51
CA THR A 167 21.43 9.00 11.49
C THR A 167 20.82 10.35 11.90
N GLY A 168 19.54 10.56 11.63
CA GLY A 168 18.82 11.79 11.94
C GLY A 168 17.56 11.54 12.75
N VAL A 169 17.36 12.29 13.83
CA VAL A 169 16.14 12.25 14.64
C VAL A 169 15.61 13.66 14.87
N LEU A 170 14.42 13.96 14.33
CA LEU A 170 13.68 15.21 14.52
C LEU A 170 12.36 14.92 15.24
N GLU A 171 12.27 15.29 16.50
CA GLU A 171 11.07 15.14 17.32
C GLU A 171 10.57 16.53 17.75
N THR A 172 9.36 16.90 17.36
CA THR A 172 8.74 18.17 17.76
C THR A 172 7.28 18.00 18.14
N GLY A 173 6.76 18.83 19.04
CA GLY A 173 5.32 18.85 19.32
C GLY A 173 4.55 19.41 18.13
N ALA A 174 4.64 20.72 17.90
CA ALA A 174 3.99 21.38 16.77
C ALA A 174 4.99 21.85 15.71
N LEU A 175 4.71 21.61 14.43
CA LEU A 175 5.45 22.17 13.30
C LEU A 175 4.64 23.31 12.65
N SER A 176 5.11 24.54 12.76
CA SER A 176 4.40 25.73 12.26
C SER A 176 5.33 26.62 11.43
N LEU A 177 5.39 26.39 10.13
CA LEU A 177 6.29 27.12 9.24
C LEU A 177 5.50 28.14 8.40
N ALA A 178 5.93 29.41 8.42
CA ALA A 178 5.28 30.49 7.65
C ALA A 178 5.46 30.36 6.13
N GLY A 179 6.40 29.54 5.67
CA GLY A 179 6.67 29.26 4.26
C GLY A 179 7.28 27.87 4.07
N PRO A 180 7.48 27.43 2.82
CA PRO A 180 7.95 26.09 2.52
C PRO A 180 9.40 25.85 2.97
N VAL A 181 9.74 24.62 3.33
CA VAL A 181 11.14 24.19 3.45
C VAL A 181 11.67 23.86 2.07
N GLU A 182 12.75 24.48 1.63
CA GLU A 182 13.29 24.20 0.31
C GLU A 182 13.85 22.76 0.22
N TRP A 183 14.64 22.36 1.22
CA TRP A 183 15.14 21.00 1.38
C TRP A 183 14.94 20.50 2.81
N PHE A 184 14.21 19.40 2.96
CA PHE A 184 13.97 18.74 4.23
C PHE A 184 14.71 17.40 4.26
N GLU A 185 15.65 17.23 5.19
CA GLU A 185 16.58 16.10 5.19
C GLU A 185 16.76 15.57 6.62
N VAL A 186 16.32 14.34 6.89
CA VAL A 186 16.48 13.67 8.19
C VAL A 186 17.08 12.29 7.97
N GLY A 187 18.35 12.08 8.32
CA GLY A 187 19.02 10.81 8.04
C GLY A 187 19.26 10.60 6.54
N LEU A 188 19.83 11.60 5.86
CA LEU A 188 20.18 11.54 4.44
C LEU A 188 21.67 11.19 4.28
N THR A 189 22.00 10.19 3.46
CA THR A 189 23.36 10.01 2.96
C THR A 189 23.39 9.99 1.43
N VAL A 190 24.46 10.49 0.82
CA VAL A 190 24.70 10.44 -0.64
C VAL A 190 26.01 9.72 -0.96
N LEU A 191 26.33 9.51 -2.24
CA LEU A 191 27.55 8.82 -2.70
C LEU A 191 27.63 7.36 -2.21
N ASP A 192 28.79 6.92 -1.73
CA ASP A 192 29.07 5.52 -1.33
C ASP A 192 28.47 5.14 0.04
N GLY A 193 27.51 5.94 0.53
CA GLY A 193 26.87 5.75 1.82
C GLY A 193 26.27 4.36 2.00
N ARG A 194 26.27 3.86 3.23
CA ARG A 194 25.81 2.50 3.55
C ARG A 194 24.54 2.48 4.39
N THR A 195 24.38 3.46 5.27
CA THR A 195 23.27 3.46 6.24
C THR A 195 22.62 4.83 6.30
N ALA A 196 21.31 4.87 6.13
CA ALA A 196 20.50 6.08 6.20
C ALA A 196 19.30 5.87 7.14
N ASP A 197 19.43 6.27 8.39
CA ASP A 197 18.39 6.12 9.40
C ASP A 197 17.79 7.49 9.75
N GLY A 198 16.52 7.70 9.45
CA GLY A 198 15.83 8.97 9.67
C GLY A 198 14.51 8.80 10.41
N THR A 199 14.28 9.61 11.43
CA THR A 199 13.01 9.67 12.15
C THR A 199 12.53 11.11 12.26
N LEU A 200 11.36 11.40 11.70
CA LEU A 200 10.56 12.60 11.93
C LEU A 200 9.32 12.21 12.75
N ARG A 201 9.13 12.87 13.89
CA ARG A 201 7.86 12.84 14.65
C ARG A 201 7.42 14.26 14.95
N ALA A 202 6.26 14.64 14.45
CA ALA A 202 5.59 15.90 14.75
C ALA A 202 4.14 15.64 15.15
N THR A 203 3.77 15.91 16.40
CA THR A 203 2.42 15.57 16.92
C THR A 203 1.29 16.38 16.27
N SER A 204 1.60 17.56 15.73
CA SER A 204 0.66 18.43 15.03
C SER A 204 1.38 19.38 14.06
N GLY A 205 0.60 20.02 13.18
CA GLY A 205 1.10 21.03 12.26
C GLY A 205 1.40 20.48 10.86
N ASP A 206 1.55 21.40 9.92
CA ASP A 206 1.75 21.11 8.50
C ASP A 206 3.23 21.25 8.12
N LEU A 207 3.67 20.42 7.18
CA LEU A 207 4.96 20.53 6.52
C LEU A 207 4.73 20.81 5.04
N THR A 208 5.05 22.03 4.60
CA THR A 208 5.15 22.34 3.18
C THR A 208 6.62 22.33 2.76
N VAL A 209 6.94 21.60 1.69
CA VAL A 209 8.27 21.59 1.08
C VAL A 209 8.23 22.17 -0.33
N LYS A 210 9.31 22.82 -0.76
CA LYS A 210 9.39 23.37 -2.12
C LYS A 210 9.95 22.31 -3.07
N ASN A 211 11.13 21.77 -2.76
CA ASN A 211 11.76 20.77 -3.59
C ASN A 211 11.45 19.39 -3.01
N SER A 212 12.34 18.84 -2.18
CA SER A 212 12.25 17.44 -1.75
C SER A 212 12.29 17.29 -0.24
N ALA A 213 11.68 16.20 0.23
CA ALA A 213 11.73 15.73 1.62
C ALA A 213 12.35 14.34 1.66
N TYR A 214 13.43 14.17 2.42
CA TYR A 214 14.18 12.93 2.59
C TYR A 214 14.18 12.53 4.07
N VAL A 215 13.74 11.31 4.38
CA VAL A 215 13.76 10.74 5.75
C VAL A 215 14.31 9.32 5.70
N GLY A 216 15.52 9.10 6.20
CA GLY A 216 16.17 7.79 6.12
C GLY A 216 16.43 7.40 4.67
N SER A 217 17.15 8.23 3.94
CA SER A 217 17.34 8.11 2.49
C SER A 217 18.81 8.00 2.15
N HIS A 218 19.16 7.02 1.33
CA HIS A 218 20.45 6.89 0.67
C HIS A 218 20.29 7.21 -0.82
N ALA A 219 21.02 8.22 -1.28
CA ALA A 219 21.01 8.73 -2.64
C ALA A 219 22.44 8.69 -3.23
N GLY A 220 22.95 7.49 -3.45
CA GLY A 220 24.16 7.23 -4.22
C GLY A 220 24.27 5.79 -4.68
N ALA A 221 25.46 5.35 -5.10
CA ALA A 221 25.67 3.99 -5.58
C ALA A 221 26.78 3.34 -4.76
N THR A 222 26.55 2.15 -4.19
CA THR A 222 27.61 1.38 -3.56
C THR A 222 27.56 -0.10 -3.95
N THR A 223 28.73 -0.72 -4.02
CA THR A 223 28.86 -2.16 -4.23
C THR A 223 28.64 -2.95 -2.94
N MET A 224 28.64 -2.27 -1.80
CA MET A 224 28.45 -2.89 -0.50
C MET A 224 26.97 -2.99 -0.13
N PRO A 225 26.60 -3.94 0.75
CA PRO A 225 25.26 -3.97 1.31
C PRO A 225 24.95 -2.69 2.08
N GLY A 226 23.75 -2.14 1.87
CA GLY A 226 23.27 -0.94 2.56
C GLY A 226 21.94 -1.14 3.30
N SER A 227 21.56 -0.16 4.12
CA SER A 227 20.25 -0.10 4.78
C SER A 227 19.72 1.34 4.81
N ALA A 228 18.42 1.50 4.57
CA ALA A 228 17.74 2.77 4.70
C ALA A 228 16.45 2.59 5.51
N GLN A 229 16.33 3.30 6.63
CA GLN A 229 15.17 3.24 7.53
C GLN A 229 14.60 4.63 7.73
N GLY A 230 13.39 4.87 7.21
CA GLY A 230 12.69 6.14 7.34
C GLY A 230 11.39 5.99 8.12
N LEU A 231 11.19 6.83 9.13
CA LEU A 231 9.91 6.99 9.84
C LEU A 231 9.49 8.45 9.78
N LEU A 232 8.32 8.74 9.20
CA LEU A 232 7.72 10.06 9.13
C LEU A 232 6.32 10.00 9.74
N GLU A 233 6.16 10.56 10.93
CA GLU A 233 4.87 10.74 11.59
C GLU A 233 4.57 12.24 11.69
N LEU A 234 3.51 12.69 11.03
CA LEU A 234 3.09 14.09 11.01
C LEU A 234 1.60 14.19 11.38
N GLY A 235 1.30 14.93 12.43
CA GLY A 235 -0.07 15.15 12.89
C GLY A 235 -0.94 16.03 11.98
N GLY A 236 -0.35 16.69 10.98
CA GLY A 236 -1.05 17.48 9.96
C GLY A 236 -0.74 17.01 8.53
N THR A 237 -0.73 17.94 7.58
CA THR A 237 -0.56 17.67 6.15
C THR A 237 0.89 17.83 5.68
N LEU A 238 1.30 16.99 4.75
CA LEU A 238 2.58 17.04 4.07
C LEU A 238 2.36 17.48 2.62
N THR A 239 2.82 18.66 2.25
CA THR A 239 2.55 19.24 0.92
C THR A 239 3.84 19.61 0.21
N SER A 240 3.89 19.47 -1.11
CA SER A 240 4.94 20.06 -1.95
C SER A 240 4.37 21.14 -2.87
N THR A 241 5.05 22.28 -2.97
CA THR A 241 4.65 23.38 -3.87
C THR A 241 5.46 23.41 -5.17
N GLY A 242 6.61 22.74 -5.22
CA GLY A 242 7.47 22.72 -6.41
C GLY A 242 7.46 21.39 -7.15
N GLY A 243 6.64 20.42 -6.73
CA GLY A 243 6.57 19.13 -7.39
C GLY A 243 7.85 18.31 -7.25
N GLY A 244 8.61 18.46 -6.17
CA GLY A 244 9.78 17.59 -5.97
C GLY A 244 9.40 16.23 -5.39
N SER A 245 10.34 15.60 -4.67
CA SER A 245 10.21 14.21 -4.24
C SER A 245 10.00 14.07 -2.73
N LEU A 246 9.10 13.18 -2.31
CA LEU A 246 9.05 12.68 -0.93
C LEU A 246 9.74 11.33 -0.88
N THR A 247 10.72 11.15 -0.01
CA THR A 247 11.50 9.91 0.05
C THR A 247 11.68 9.51 1.51
N VAL A 248 11.16 8.35 1.90
CA VAL A 248 11.17 7.85 3.28
C VAL A 248 11.65 6.41 3.29
N GLY A 249 12.83 6.10 3.83
CA GLY A 249 13.37 4.72 3.79
C GLY A 249 13.75 4.31 2.37
N TYR A 250 14.64 5.07 1.72
CA TYR A 250 15.04 4.84 0.33
C TYR A 250 16.49 4.42 0.20
N LEU A 251 16.77 3.45 -0.66
CA LEU A 251 18.08 2.87 -0.90
C LEU A 251 18.35 2.84 -2.41
N SER A 252 19.17 3.77 -2.91
CA SER A 252 19.57 3.77 -4.33
C SER A 252 20.81 2.92 -4.58
N SER A 253 20.87 2.37 -5.79
CA SER A 253 21.98 1.74 -6.51
C SER A 253 22.94 0.89 -5.69
N ASN A 254 22.40 0.10 -4.78
CA ASN A 254 23.16 -0.85 -3.99
C ASN A 254 23.09 -2.23 -4.64
N HIS A 255 24.09 -3.08 -4.41
CA HIS A 255 24.05 -4.46 -4.93
C HIS A 255 23.19 -5.36 -4.03
N ALA A 256 23.14 -5.04 -2.73
CA ALA A 256 22.27 -5.69 -1.75
C ALA A 256 21.82 -4.71 -0.65
N GLY A 257 20.68 -4.93 0.00
CA GLY A 257 20.30 -4.14 1.16
C GLY A 257 18.84 -4.23 1.61
N SER A 258 18.50 -3.45 2.64
CA SER A 258 17.13 -3.31 3.14
C SER A 258 16.66 -1.86 3.10
N ALA A 259 15.44 -1.63 2.61
CA ALA A 259 14.78 -0.34 2.62
C ALA A 259 13.46 -0.45 3.40
N THR A 260 13.32 0.28 4.51
CA THR A 260 12.10 0.28 5.32
C THR A 260 11.62 1.71 5.49
N GLY A 261 10.40 2.00 5.07
CA GLY A 261 9.82 3.34 5.13
C GLY A 261 8.42 3.31 5.71
N SER A 262 8.14 4.26 6.60
CA SER A 262 6.80 4.47 7.16
C SER A 262 6.42 5.93 7.10
N VAL A 263 5.25 6.23 6.54
CA VAL A 263 4.65 7.56 6.52
C VAL A 263 3.27 7.48 7.16
N ALA A 264 3.02 8.34 8.14
CA ALA A 264 1.71 8.61 8.72
C ALA A 264 1.47 10.12 8.70
N ALA A 265 0.46 10.58 7.95
CA ALA A 265 0.10 12.00 7.85
C ALA A 265 -1.42 12.18 7.74
N GLN A 266 -1.96 13.36 8.04
CA GLN A 266 -3.38 13.64 7.79
C GLN A 266 -3.68 13.76 6.29
N GLY A 267 -2.76 14.28 5.49
CA GLY A 267 -2.88 14.38 4.04
C GLY A 267 -1.50 14.47 3.42
N VAL A 268 -1.34 13.98 2.19
CA VAL A 268 -0.09 14.10 1.44
C VAL A 268 -0.40 14.62 0.03
N ALA A 269 0.20 15.75 -0.36
CA ALA A 269 -0.13 16.39 -1.64
C ALA A 269 1.04 17.06 -2.37
N GLY A 270 0.92 17.22 -3.69
CA GLY A 270 1.75 18.13 -4.50
C GLY A 270 3.14 17.63 -4.91
N PHE A 271 3.52 16.40 -4.55
CA PHE A 271 4.79 15.79 -4.96
C PHE A 271 4.70 15.17 -6.36
N SER A 272 5.73 15.31 -7.18
CA SER A 272 5.78 14.60 -8.49
C SER A 272 6.24 13.16 -8.35
N SER A 273 7.01 12.86 -7.31
CA SER A 273 7.42 11.51 -6.94
C SER A 273 7.34 11.38 -5.43
N MET A 274 6.89 10.24 -4.93
CA MET A 274 7.04 9.88 -3.53
C MET A 274 7.63 8.47 -3.47
N LEU A 275 8.42 8.09 -2.46
CA LEU A 275 9.17 6.83 -2.38
C LEU A 275 9.21 6.41 -0.89
N VAL A 276 8.49 5.40 -0.42
CA VAL A 276 8.41 5.04 1.02
C VAL A 276 8.82 3.60 1.26
N GLY A 277 10.05 3.29 1.65
CA GLY A 277 10.52 1.92 1.87
C GLY A 277 11.10 1.28 0.61
N THR A 278 11.74 2.09 -0.23
CA THR A 278 12.12 1.73 -1.60
C THR A 278 13.60 1.43 -1.73
N ALA A 279 13.97 0.24 -2.19
CA ALA A 279 15.24 -0.07 -2.84
C ALA A 279 15.16 0.18 -4.36
N ASP A 280 16.28 0.31 -5.06
CA ASP A 280 16.27 0.53 -6.52
C ASP A 280 16.43 -0.77 -7.35
N SER A 281 16.61 -0.63 -8.67
CA SER A 281 16.63 -1.77 -9.59
C SER A 281 17.79 -2.74 -9.47
N THR A 282 18.92 -2.28 -8.95
CA THR A 282 20.12 -3.10 -8.82
C THR A 282 20.24 -3.74 -7.45
N THR A 283 19.39 -3.33 -6.50
CA THR A 283 19.47 -3.76 -5.11
C THR A 283 18.75 -5.08 -4.88
N THR A 284 19.51 -6.13 -4.58
CA THR A 284 18.95 -7.38 -4.06
C THR A 284 18.60 -7.23 -2.57
N GLY A 285 17.40 -7.63 -2.15
CA GLY A 285 17.07 -7.61 -0.72
C GLY A 285 15.60 -7.38 -0.41
N THR A 286 15.31 -6.67 0.67
CA THR A 286 13.94 -6.45 1.18
C THR A 286 13.57 -4.97 1.12
N ALA A 287 12.38 -4.69 0.63
CA ALA A 287 11.82 -3.36 0.59
C ALA A 287 10.42 -3.40 1.21
N THR A 288 10.20 -2.56 2.22
CA THR A 288 9.00 -2.58 3.07
C THR A 288 8.51 -1.16 3.28
N GLY A 289 7.31 -0.88 2.79
CA GLY A 289 6.71 0.44 2.84
C GLY A 289 5.34 0.42 3.51
N THR A 290 5.09 1.36 4.42
CA THR A 290 3.77 1.61 5.00
C THR A 290 3.38 3.07 4.81
N LEU A 291 2.22 3.32 4.19
CA LEU A 291 1.66 4.67 4.05
C LEU A 291 0.25 4.70 4.65
N THR A 292 0.08 5.52 5.68
CA THR A 292 -1.20 5.81 6.32
C THR A 292 -1.55 7.28 6.11
N VAL A 293 -2.69 7.54 5.48
CA VAL A 293 -3.17 8.90 5.25
C VAL A 293 -4.55 9.08 5.89
N GLY A 294 -4.67 10.15 6.68
CA GLY A 294 -5.92 10.58 7.31
C GLY A 294 -6.86 11.30 6.34
N ALA A 295 -7.66 12.22 6.88
CA ALA A 295 -8.78 12.82 6.15
C ALA A 295 -8.40 13.85 5.06
N GLY A 296 -7.14 14.30 5.03
CA GLY A 296 -6.62 15.20 4.01
C GLY A 296 -6.42 14.53 2.65
N GLY A 297 -6.50 13.19 2.57
CA GLY A 297 -6.38 12.44 1.32
C GLY A 297 -4.98 12.45 0.70
N LEU A 298 -4.87 11.85 -0.49
CA LEU A 298 -3.61 11.67 -1.20
C LEU A 298 -3.70 12.26 -2.61
N GLN A 299 -2.84 13.23 -2.92
CA GLN A 299 -2.80 13.91 -4.22
C GLN A 299 -1.36 14.07 -4.71
N GLY A 300 -0.88 13.21 -5.60
CA GLY A 300 0.47 13.34 -6.14
C GLY A 300 0.57 12.95 -7.60
N GLY A 301 1.75 13.17 -8.17
CA GLY A 301 2.15 12.53 -9.42
C GLY A 301 2.42 11.05 -9.18
N SER A 302 3.69 10.65 -9.30
CA SER A 302 4.15 9.31 -8.94
C SER A 302 4.32 9.17 -7.41
N LEU A 303 4.04 8.01 -6.81
CA LEU A 303 4.28 7.71 -5.40
C LEU A 303 4.56 6.23 -5.22
N ASN A 304 5.81 5.85 -5.06
CA ASN A 304 6.38 4.54 -4.74
C ASN A 304 6.37 4.29 -3.20
N VAL A 305 6.05 3.10 -2.66
CA VAL A 305 6.09 2.77 -1.19
C VAL A 305 6.46 1.32 -0.93
N GLY A 306 7.74 0.96 -0.86
CA GLY A 306 8.21 -0.41 -0.61
C GLY A 306 9.09 -0.90 -1.77
N THR A 307 9.43 -0.01 -2.70
CA THR A 307 9.82 -0.37 -4.07
C THR A 307 11.25 -0.90 -4.24
N GLY A 308 11.62 -1.29 -5.45
CA GLY A 308 12.71 -2.20 -5.79
C GLY A 308 12.59 -2.35 -7.30
N GLY A 309 13.23 -1.40 -7.98
CA GLY A 309 13.37 -1.26 -9.42
C GLY A 309 12.14 -1.37 -10.32
N ALA A 310 11.65 -0.26 -10.83
CA ALA A 310 11.74 0.16 -12.23
C ALA A 310 11.27 1.62 -12.24
N THR A 311 11.81 2.46 -13.13
CA THR A 311 11.37 3.86 -13.25
C THR A 311 9.96 3.92 -13.82
N VAL A 312 8.94 3.86 -12.96
CA VAL A 312 7.56 4.12 -13.37
C VAL A 312 7.42 5.63 -13.56
N THR A 313 7.33 6.07 -14.83
CA THR A 313 7.06 7.48 -15.13
C THR A 313 5.56 7.71 -15.02
N GLY A 314 5.11 8.24 -13.88
CA GLY A 314 3.75 8.76 -13.70
C GLY A 314 2.86 8.09 -12.64
N GLY A 315 3.28 6.99 -12.00
CA GLY A 315 2.40 6.18 -11.11
C GLY A 315 2.74 6.16 -9.62
N LEU A 316 1.70 6.10 -8.78
CA LEU A 316 1.61 5.71 -7.37
C LEU A 316 2.00 4.23 -7.12
N THR A 317 3.26 3.79 -7.25
CA THR A 317 3.67 2.41 -6.84
C THR A 317 3.75 2.18 -5.31
N ILE A 318 3.56 0.99 -4.81
CA ILE A 318 3.76 0.61 -3.40
C ILE A 318 4.36 -0.78 -3.55
N ALA A 319 5.49 -1.00 -2.92
CA ALA A 319 6.21 -2.23 -2.83
C ALA A 319 6.56 -2.94 -4.13
N SER A 320 7.36 -2.33 -5.01
CA SER A 320 8.11 -2.99 -6.09
C SER A 320 9.31 -3.79 -5.55
N ALA A 321 9.67 -4.93 -6.12
CA ALA A 321 11.04 -5.45 -6.06
C ALA A 321 11.52 -5.93 -7.43
N SER A 322 12.81 -5.73 -7.67
CA SER A 322 13.51 -6.06 -8.89
C SER A 322 14.64 -7.01 -8.55
N GLY A 323 14.99 -7.89 -9.48
CA GLY A 323 15.89 -8.99 -9.17
C GLY A 323 15.19 -10.08 -8.36
N SER A 324 15.87 -10.65 -7.37
CA SER A 324 15.42 -11.83 -6.60
C SER A 324 14.83 -11.53 -5.22
N GLY A 325 14.45 -10.27 -4.97
CA GLY A 325 13.93 -9.78 -3.69
C GLY A 325 12.46 -10.13 -3.41
N ASN A 326 12.02 -9.72 -2.22
CA ASN A 326 10.62 -9.71 -1.80
C ASN A 326 10.14 -8.26 -1.73
N ALA A 327 8.91 -8.01 -2.16
CA ALA A 327 8.28 -6.70 -2.04
C ALA A 327 7.00 -6.83 -1.21
N SER A 328 6.91 -6.07 -0.11
CA SER A 328 5.71 -6.04 0.74
C SER A 328 5.28 -4.62 1.03
N GLY A 329 4.01 -4.31 0.76
CA GLY A 329 3.48 -2.95 0.84
C GLY A 329 2.07 -2.89 1.38
N GLN A 330 1.82 -1.89 2.22
CA GLN A 330 0.49 -1.62 2.75
C GLN A 330 0.15 -0.13 2.61
N MET A 331 -1.03 0.14 2.06
CA MET A 331 -1.63 1.46 1.96
C MET A 331 -3.00 1.47 2.60
N THR A 332 -3.23 2.44 3.47
CA THR A 332 -4.56 2.67 4.06
C THR A 332 -4.89 4.14 4.01
N VAL A 333 -6.02 4.45 3.36
CA VAL A 333 -6.63 5.77 3.32
C VAL A 333 -8.00 5.67 3.97
N ALA A 334 -8.11 6.18 5.19
CA ALA A 334 -9.35 6.08 5.94
C ALA A 334 -10.45 6.94 5.31
N GLN A 335 -10.09 8.14 4.85
CA GLN A 335 -11.02 9.09 4.23
C GLN A 335 -10.27 9.95 3.21
N GLY A 336 -11.00 10.46 2.22
CA GLY A 336 -10.49 11.41 1.23
C GLY A 336 -10.20 10.77 -0.13
N ASN A 337 -9.85 11.61 -1.09
CA ASN A 337 -9.63 11.17 -2.46
C ASN A 337 -8.22 10.59 -2.64
N VAL A 338 -8.12 9.57 -3.48
CA VAL A 338 -6.87 9.01 -4.00
C VAL A 338 -6.80 9.33 -5.49
N SER A 339 -5.87 10.19 -5.88
CA SER A 339 -5.62 10.53 -7.29
C SER A 339 -4.22 10.09 -7.69
N ALA A 340 -4.14 9.18 -8.65
CA ALA A 340 -2.92 8.52 -9.12
C ALA A 340 -2.94 8.32 -10.64
N PRO A 341 -2.85 9.40 -11.44
CA PRO A 341 -3.11 9.35 -12.87
C PRO A 341 -2.22 8.37 -13.67
N GLY A 342 -0.98 8.10 -13.26
CA GLY A 342 -0.17 7.04 -13.91
C GLY A 342 -0.19 5.68 -13.21
N GLY A 343 -1.14 5.47 -12.29
CA GLY A 343 -1.50 4.18 -11.68
C GLY A 343 -1.10 4.05 -10.23
N LEU A 344 -1.90 3.36 -9.42
CA LEU A 344 -1.63 2.89 -8.07
C LEU A 344 -1.08 1.45 -8.15
N PHE A 345 0.02 1.14 -7.51
CA PHE A 345 0.56 -0.21 -7.40
C PHE A 345 0.80 -0.48 -5.91
N VAL A 346 0.72 -1.71 -5.41
CA VAL A 346 0.99 -2.08 -4.00
C VAL A 346 1.49 -3.52 -3.92
N GLY A 347 2.70 -3.81 -3.46
CA GLY A 347 3.28 -5.15 -3.62
C GLY A 347 3.54 -5.51 -5.09
N TYR A 348 4.05 -4.58 -5.89
CA TYR A 348 4.47 -4.79 -7.27
C TYR A 348 5.83 -5.52 -7.41
N LEU A 349 6.15 -6.08 -8.57
CA LEU A 349 7.45 -6.67 -8.88
C LEU A 349 7.70 -6.58 -10.39
N SER A 350 8.77 -5.91 -10.79
CA SER A 350 9.13 -5.79 -12.22
C SER A 350 10.19 -6.82 -12.66
N GLY A 351 10.83 -7.52 -11.73
CA GLY A 351 11.92 -8.46 -12.02
C GLY A 351 11.45 -9.82 -12.55
N THR A 352 12.31 -10.52 -13.31
CA THR A 352 12.05 -11.89 -13.80
C THR A 352 12.39 -13.00 -12.81
N SER A 353 13.10 -12.69 -11.72
CA SER A 353 13.52 -13.66 -10.68
C SER A 353 13.03 -13.42 -9.24
N PRO A 354 12.00 -12.60 -8.94
CA PRO A 354 11.61 -12.30 -7.56
C PRO A 354 10.96 -13.48 -6.84
N LYS A 355 11.01 -13.42 -5.51
CA LYS A 355 10.53 -14.48 -4.61
C LYS A 355 9.10 -14.24 -4.13
N SER A 356 8.72 -13.01 -3.76
CA SER A 356 7.32 -12.68 -3.44
C SER A 356 6.92 -11.21 -3.63
N ALA A 357 5.65 -10.99 -3.98
CA ALA A 357 4.95 -9.69 -4.06
C ALA A 357 3.73 -9.76 -3.14
N ASP A 358 3.70 -8.98 -2.07
CA ASP A 358 2.56 -8.95 -1.14
C ASP A 358 2.05 -7.52 -1.00
N GLY A 359 0.82 -7.27 -1.43
CA GLY A 359 0.22 -5.94 -1.45
C GLY A 359 -1.11 -5.89 -0.73
N MET A 360 -1.32 -4.84 0.07
CA MET A 360 -2.64 -4.47 0.61
C MET A 360 -2.97 -3.00 0.35
N PHE A 361 -4.13 -2.74 -0.27
CA PHE A 361 -4.70 -1.41 -0.44
C PHE A 361 -6.08 -1.34 0.21
N SER A 362 -6.29 -0.35 1.07
CA SER A 362 -7.60 -0.08 1.66
C SER A 362 -7.98 1.40 1.50
N LEU A 363 -9.19 1.65 0.99
CA LEU A 363 -9.83 2.96 0.91
C LEU A 363 -11.25 2.86 1.50
N THR A 364 -11.48 3.52 2.64
CA THR A 364 -12.73 3.36 3.41
C THR A 364 -13.82 4.40 3.07
N SER A 365 -13.44 5.53 2.46
CA SER A 365 -14.37 6.48 1.84
C SER A 365 -13.63 7.50 0.97
N GLY A 366 -14.25 7.95 -0.11
CA GLY A 366 -13.72 9.01 -0.98
C GLY A 366 -13.80 8.68 -2.47
N GLN A 367 -13.05 9.41 -3.29
CA GLN A 367 -12.92 9.11 -4.71
C GLN A 367 -11.61 8.39 -5.04
N LEU A 368 -11.67 7.38 -5.89
CA LEU A 368 -10.50 6.72 -6.46
C LEU A 368 -10.38 7.09 -7.95
N THR A 369 -9.33 7.80 -8.32
CA THR A 369 -8.98 8.07 -9.72
C THR A 369 -7.56 7.60 -9.97
N ALA A 370 -7.38 6.58 -10.81
CA ALA A 370 -6.06 6.06 -11.12
C ALA A 370 -5.92 5.65 -12.58
N GLY A 371 -4.68 5.59 -13.08
CA GLY A 371 -4.37 4.87 -14.30
C GLY A 371 -4.61 3.36 -14.09
N SER A 372 -3.60 2.62 -13.65
CA SER A 372 -3.80 1.24 -13.18
C SER A 372 -4.05 1.18 -11.66
N VAL A 373 -4.61 0.08 -11.14
CA VAL A 373 -4.55 -0.33 -9.72
C VAL A 373 -3.99 -1.74 -9.66
N ALA A 374 -2.73 -1.88 -9.28
CA ALA A 374 -1.99 -3.14 -9.31
C ALA A 374 -1.53 -3.56 -7.91
N VAL A 375 -2.23 -4.47 -7.24
CA VAL A 375 -1.96 -4.87 -5.86
C VAL A 375 -1.52 -6.33 -5.79
N GLY A 376 -0.29 -6.61 -5.37
CA GLY A 376 0.30 -7.94 -5.46
C GLY A 376 0.45 -8.32 -6.91
N GLN A 377 1.40 -7.74 -7.63
CA GLN A 377 1.62 -8.07 -9.05
C GLN A 377 3.08 -8.43 -9.28
N GLY A 378 3.36 -9.44 -10.10
CA GLY A 378 4.75 -9.77 -10.43
C GLY A 378 5.01 -10.46 -11.77
N LEU A 379 6.25 -10.37 -12.22
CA LEU A 379 6.74 -11.05 -13.44
C LEU A 379 7.58 -12.32 -13.15
N GLY A 380 7.85 -12.62 -11.88
CA GLY A 380 8.67 -13.76 -11.45
C GLY A 380 7.88 -15.00 -11.04
N ALA A 381 8.60 -16.11 -10.87
CA ALA A 381 8.07 -17.42 -10.41
C ALA A 381 7.77 -17.49 -8.90
N GLY A 382 7.57 -16.34 -8.25
CA GLY A 382 7.38 -16.20 -6.81
C GLY A 382 5.94 -16.40 -6.34
N THR A 383 5.67 -16.09 -5.06
CA THR A 383 4.31 -15.96 -4.52
C THR A 383 3.82 -14.53 -4.71
N VAL A 384 2.62 -14.35 -5.23
CA VAL A 384 2.05 -13.03 -5.50
C VAL A 384 0.68 -12.93 -4.80
N THR A 385 0.58 -12.08 -3.78
CA THR A 385 -0.63 -11.88 -2.98
C THR A 385 -1.10 -10.43 -3.07
N GLY A 386 -2.35 -10.21 -3.48
CA GLY A 386 -2.98 -8.90 -3.52
C GLY A 386 -4.26 -8.84 -2.69
N ASP A 387 -4.46 -7.78 -1.92
CA ASP A 387 -5.67 -7.53 -1.14
C ASP A 387 -6.14 -6.08 -1.32
N VAL A 388 -7.29 -5.87 -1.96
CA VAL A 388 -7.92 -4.57 -2.17
C VAL A 388 -9.26 -4.52 -1.44
N ARG A 389 -9.41 -3.54 -0.55
CA ARG A 389 -10.66 -3.28 0.17
C ARG A 389 -11.16 -1.86 -0.09
N LEU A 390 -12.29 -1.73 -0.76
CA LEU A 390 -12.94 -0.46 -1.06
C LEU A 390 -14.29 -0.41 -0.34
N SER A 391 -14.49 0.62 0.49
CA SER A 391 -15.77 0.89 1.14
C SER A 391 -16.21 2.31 0.86
N ASN A 392 -17.48 2.54 0.51
CA ASN A 392 -18.02 3.88 0.23
C ASN A 392 -17.17 4.67 -0.78
N VAL A 393 -16.67 3.98 -1.82
CA VAL A 393 -15.78 4.55 -2.83
C VAL A 393 -16.56 4.75 -4.12
N ALA A 394 -16.42 5.94 -4.71
CA ALA A 394 -16.75 6.18 -6.10
C ALA A 394 -15.45 6.33 -6.89
N GLY A 395 -15.31 5.74 -8.07
CA GLY A 395 -14.05 5.87 -8.78
C GLY A 395 -14.06 5.53 -10.26
N GLN A 396 -13.01 6.01 -10.93
CA GLN A 396 -12.67 5.64 -12.30
C GLN A 396 -11.20 5.23 -12.32
N VAL A 397 -10.94 4.04 -12.83
CA VAL A 397 -9.60 3.53 -13.04
C VAL A 397 -9.47 3.00 -14.46
N THR A 398 -8.29 3.00 -15.04
CA THR A 398 -8.08 2.40 -16.37
C THR A 398 -8.03 0.88 -16.28
N SER A 399 -7.32 0.29 -15.31
CA SER A 399 -7.21 -1.17 -15.17
C SER A 399 -7.04 -1.60 -13.71
N ILE A 400 -7.44 -2.83 -13.37
CA ILE A 400 -7.24 -3.41 -12.03
C ILE A 400 -6.55 -4.78 -12.15
N GLN A 401 -5.49 -4.99 -11.36
CA GLN A 401 -4.68 -6.20 -11.33
C GLN A 401 -4.38 -6.55 -9.88
N ILE A 402 -5.03 -7.58 -9.32
CA ILE A 402 -4.93 -7.90 -7.89
C ILE A 402 -4.52 -9.35 -7.73
N GLY A 403 -3.32 -9.60 -7.19
CA GLY A 403 -2.75 -10.94 -7.23
C GLY A 403 -2.65 -11.37 -8.69
N GLU A 404 -1.69 -10.83 -9.43
CA GLU A 404 -1.51 -11.20 -10.85
C GLU A 404 -0.06 -11.55 -11.14
N SER A 405 0.15 -12.65 -11.88
CA SER A 405 1.48 -12.97 -12.41
C SER A 405 1.45 -13.40 -13.87
N PHE A 406 2.39 -12.85 -14.63
CA PHE A 406 2.63 -13.25 -16.01
C PHE A 406 3.56 -14.47 -16.11
N ASN A 407 4.02 -15.00 -14.97
CA ASN A 407 4.90 -16.16 -14.91
C ASN A 407 4.10 -17.45 -14.63
N ALA A 408 4.21 -18.42 -15.53
CA ALA A 408 3.53 -19.71 -15.41
C ALA A 408 3.92 -20.52 -14.17
N SER A 409 5.02 -20.20 -13.49
CA SER A 409 5.47 -20.90 -12.29
C SER A 409 5.05 -20.20 -10.98
N ALA A 410 4.39 -19.04 -11.06
CA ALA A 410 4.00 -18.28 -9.87
C ALA A 410 2.75 -18.85 -9.21
N THR A 411 2.73 -18.81 -7.87
CA THR A 411 1.49 -19.01 -7.10
C THR A 411 0.87 -17.66 -6.84
N VAL A 412 -0.38 -17.49 -7.28
CA VAL A 412 -1.02 -16.18 -7.27
C VAL A 412 -2.30 -16.22 -6.43
N SER A 413 -2.51 -15.22 -5.58
CA SER A 413 -3.74 -15.01 -4.81
C SER A 413 -4.15 -13.55 -4.84
N GLY A 414 -5.39 -13.28 -5.23
CA GLY A 414 -5.96 -11.93 -5.28
C GLY A 414 -7.29 -11.88 -4.54
N VAL A 415 -7.47 -10.85 -3.72
CA VAL A 415 -8.74 -10.56 -3.03
C VAL A 415 -9.14 -9.13 -3.31
N MET A 416 -10.35 -8.93 -3.81
CA MET A 416 -10.97 -7.63 -4.00
C MET A 416 -12.34 -7.61 -3.30
N SER A 417 -12.56 -6.63 -2.45
CA SER A 417 -13.85 -6.42 -1.77
C SER A 417 -14.35 -5.00 -2.01
N LEU A 418 -15.59 -4.89 -2.49
CA LEU A 418 -16.30 -3.63 -2.67
C LEU A 418 -17.53 -3.63 -1.77
N VAL A 419 -17.66 -2.60 -0.93
CA VAL A 419 -18.82 -2.42 -0.06
C VAL A 419 -19.37 -1.01 -0.26
N ASN A 420 -20.66 -0.87 -0.59
CA ASN A 420 -21.28 0.42 -0.88
C ASN A 420 -20.49 1.26 -1.91
N SER A 421 -19.91 0.64 -2.93
CA SER A 421 -18.97 1.29 -3.84
C SER A 421 -19.45 1.25 -5.29
N VAL A 422 -19.10 2.29 -6.06
CA VAL A 422 -19.37 2.38 -7.51
C VAL A 422 -18.05 2.63 -8.22
N LEU A 423 -17.57 1.62 -8.93
CA LEU A 423 -16.27 1.67 -9.61
C LEU A 423 -16.46 1.46 -11.11
N THR A 424 -15.82 2.30 -11.91
CA THR A 424 -15.70 2.13 -13.36
C THR A 424 -14.24 1.82 -13.70
N VAL A 425 -14.02 0.77 -14.47
CA VAL A 425 -12.73 0.31 -14.96
C VAL A 425 -12.74 0.41 -16.47
N ASP A 426 -11.96 1.31 -17.05
CA ASP A 426 -12.07 1.62 -18.50
C ASP A 426 -11.64 0.44 -19.39
N LYS A 427 -10.73 -0.40 -18.89
CA LYS A 427 -10.19 -1.59 -19.57
C LYS A 427 -10.59 -2.85 -18.79
N PHE A 428 -9.62 -3.55 -18.19
CA PHE A 428 -9.83 -4.89 -17.64
C PHE A 428 -9.68 -4.97 -16.12
N VAL A 429 -10.24 -6.03 -15.55
CA VAL A 429 -10.08 -6.45 -14.15
C VAL A 429 -9.52 -7.86 -14.08
N ALA A 430 -8.39 -8.05 -13.42
CA ALA A 430 -7.81 -9.35 -13.13
C ALA A 430 -7.65 -9.56 -11.61
N VAL A 431 -8.25 -10.61 -11.06
CA VAL A 431 -8.16 -10.96 -9.63
C VAL A 431 -7.69 -12.40 -9.46
N GLY A 432 -6.52 -12.60 -8.88
CA GLY A 432 -5.92 -13.91 -8.67
C GLY A 432 -5.62 -14.63 -9.98
N SER A 433 -5.05 -13.93 -10.97
CA SER A 433 -4.84 -14.44 -12.34
C SER A 433 -3.39 -14.81 -12.61
N SER A 434 -3.16 -15.96 -13.25
CA SER A 434 -1.85 -16.39 -13.73
C SER A 434 -1.92 -16.91 -15.17
N LEU A 435 -0.94 -16.54 -16.00
CA LEU A 435 -0.84 -17.03 -17.39
C LEU A 435 -0.44 -18.52 -17.51
N GLY A 436 -0.16 -19.21 -16.41
CA GLY A 436 0.13 -20.64 -16.45
C GLY A 436 0.28 -21.35 -15.11
N GLY A 437 0.39 -20.61 -14.01
CA GLY A 437 0.38 -21.15 -12.64
C GLY A 437 -1.03 -21.24 -12.07
N PRO A 438 -1.19 -21.76 -10.83
CA PRO A 438 -2.46 -21.70 -10.13
C PRO A 438 -2.76 -20.26 -9.70
N GLY A 439 -3.92 -19.75 -10.12
CA GLY A 439 -4.44 -18.45 -9.71
C GLY A 439 -5.64 -18.59 -8.79
N ASN A 440 -5.61 -17.96 -7.61
CA ASN A 440 -6.69 -17.98 -6.63
C ASN A 440 -7.30 -16.58 -6.48
N GLY A 441 -8.44 -16.33 -7.12
CA GLY A 441 -9.10 -15.03 -7.12
C GLY A 441 -10.33 -15.00 -6.24
N THR A 442 -10.55 -13.91 -5.50
CA THR A 442 -11.81 -13.64 -4.80
C THR A 442 -12.23 -12.22 -5.06
N LEU A 443 -13.39 -12.04 -5.67
CA LEU A 443 -14.05 -10.75 -5.85
C LEU A 443 -15.41 -10.79 -5.15
N SER A 444 -15.59 -9.91 -4.16
CA SER A 444 -16.83 -9.79 -3.39
C SER A 444 -17.41 -8.39 -3.49
N LEU A 445 -18.68 -8.29 -3.87
CA LEU A 445 -19.43 -7.05 -3.94
C LEU A 445 -20.65 -7.12 -3.01
N VAL A 446 -20.77 -6.11 -2.13
CA VAL A 446 -21.95 -5.91 -1.28
C VAL A 446 -22.46 -4.49 -1.50
N ASP A 447 -23.74 -4.34 -1.86
CA ASP A 447 -24.36 -3.04 -2.15
C ASP A 447 -23.53 -2.20 -3.14
N SER A 448 -22.91 -2.84 -4.13
CA SER A 448 -21.88 -2.23 -4.98
C SER A 448 -22.15 -2.41 -6.47
N ARG A 449 -21.55 -1.53 -7.28
CA ARG A 449 -21.54 -1.63 -8.74
C ARG A 449 -20.12 -1.57 -9.28
N LEU A 450 -19.80 -2.51 -10.16
CA LEU A 450 -18.53 -2.55 -10.90
C LEU A 450 -18.83 -2.55 -12.40
N ASN A 451 -18.40 -1.51 -13.10
CA ASN A 451 -18.43 -1.46 -14.56
C ASN A 451 -17.01 -1.69 -15.09
N VAL A 452 -16.84 -2.58 -16.05
CA VAL A 452 -15.56 -2.95 -16.67
C VAL A 452 -15.68 -2.76 -18.18
N GLY A 453 -14.71 -2.11 -18.80
CA GLY A 453 -14.72 -1.77 -20.22
C GLY A 453 -15.51 -0.51 -20.56
N SER A 454 -15.35 -0.05 -21.80
CA SER A 454 -16.08 1.09 -22.33
C SER A 454 -17.50 0.67 -22.73
N THR A 455 -18.52 1.40 -22.30
CA THR A 455 -19.92 1.10 -22.67
C THR A 455 -20.24 1.38 -24.16
N ALA A 456 -19.25 1.71 -25.01
CA ALA A 456 -19.48 2.44 -26.26
C ALA A 456 -18.71 1.94 -27.51
N SER A 457 -17.94 0.86 -27.44
CA SER A 457 -17.24 0.36 -28.65
C SER A 457 -17.18 -1.15 -28.74
N THR A 458 -16.88 -1.61 -29.96
CA THR A 458 -16.66 -3.01 -30.33
C THR A 458 -15.83 -3.77 -29.29
N PRO A 459 -16.17 -5.04 -29.01
CA PRO A 459 -15.40 -5.94 -28.14
C PRO A 459 -13.90 -5.80 -28.37
N SER A 460 -13.14 -5.66 -27.29
CA SER A 460 -11.69 -5.63 -27.31
C SER A 460 -11.17 -6.42 -26.12
N LEU A 461 -10.10 -7.19 -26.33
CA LEU A 461 -9.40 -7.94 -25.28
C LEU A 461 -8.90 -7.05 -24.12
N GLU A 462 -9.02 -5.73 -24.23
CA GLU A 462 -8.71 -4.79 -23.16
C GLU A 462 -9.88 -4.65 -22.15
N ASP A 463 -11.10 -5.08 -22.47
CA ASP A 463 -12.33 -4.84 -21.68
C ASP A 463 -12.80 -6.09 -20.91
N ASP A 464 -11.87 -6.98 -20.59
CA ASP A 464 -12.13 -8.30 -20.03
C ASP A 464 -12.14 -8.33 -18.49
N MET A 465 -12.77 -9.37 -17.94
CA MET A 465 -12.78 -9.67 -16.51
C MET A 465 -12.32 -11.10 -16.25
N PHE A 466 -11.26 -11.24 -15.44
CA PHE A 466 -10.62 -12.51 -15.13
C PHE A 466 -10.61 -12.77 -13.62
N ILE A 467 -11.19 -13.88 -13.17
CA ILE A 467 -11.22 -14.25 -11.73
C ILE A 467 -10.70 -15.68 -11.55
N GLY A 468 -9.60 -15.82 -10.81
CA GLY A 468 -9.03 -17.13 -10.48
C GLY A 468 -8.54 -17.91 -11.70
N MET A 469 -8.05 -17.20 -12.72
CA MET A 469 -7.53 -17.84 -13.93
C MET A 469 -6.15 -18.45 -13.71
N GLY A 470 -5.92 -19.62 -14.30
CA GLY A 470 -4.65 -20.34 -14.22
C GLY A 470 -4.83 -21.85 -14.24
N ALA A 471 -3.73 -22.60 -14.38
CA ALA A 471 -3.76 -24.06 -14.34
C ALA A 471 -4.14 -24.53 -12.93
N GLY A 472 -5.37 -25.06 -12.77
CA GLY A 472 -5.91 -25.45 -11.46
C GLY A 472 -6.28 -24.26 -10.56
N GLY A 473 -6.49 -23.08 -11.15
CA GLY A 473 -6.94 -21.90 -10.41
C GLY A 473 -8.34 -22.05 -9.83
N THR A 474 -8.58 -21.37 -8.70
CA THR A 474 -9.89 -21.26 -8.07
C THR A 474 -10.33 -19.80 -8.05
N GLY A 475 -11.58 -19.54 -8.43
CA GLY A 475 -12.15 -18.19 -8.43
C GLY A 475 -13.35 -18.15 -7.50
N LEU A 476 -13.57 -17.03 -6.81
CA LEU A 476 -14.82 -16.75 -6.13
C LEU A 476 -15.32 -15.39 -6.63
N LEU A 477 -16.50 -15.36 -7.24
CA LEU A 477 -17.24 -14.15 -7.54
C LEU A 477 -18.49 -14.14 -6.66
N SER A 478 -18.55 -13.28 -5.65
CA SER A 478 -19.65 -13.24 -4.68
C SER A 478 -20.39 -11.90 -4.77
N LEU A 479 -21.69 -11.95 -5.03
CA LEU A 479 -22.52 -10.78 -5.33
C LEU A 479 -23.73 -10.72 -4.39
N THR A 480 -23.78 -9.71 -3.52
CA THR A 480 -24.96 -9.42 -2.68
C THR A 480 -25.46 -8.02 -2.99
N ARG A 481 -26.71 -7.91 -3.48
CA ARG A 481 -27.32 -6.60 -3.84
C ARG A 481 -26.39 -5.74 -4.70
N SER A 482 -25.79 -6.37 -5.72
CA SER A 482 -24.70 -5.78 -6.49
C SER A 482 -24.84 -6.08 -7.97
N LEU A 483 -24.26 -5.23 -8.82
CA LEU A 483 -24.22 -5.41 -10.26
C LEU A 483 -22.79 -5.34 -10.78
N VAL A 484 -22.39 -6.35 -11.53
CA VAL A 484 -21.18 -6.33 -12.36
C VAL A 484 -21.60 -6.16 -13.81
N ASP A 485 -20.98 -5.22 -14.53
CA ASP A 485 -21.25 -4.89 -15.92
C ASP A 485 -19.92 -4.95 -16.69
N VAL A 486 -19.77 -5.93 -17.60
CA VAL A 486 -18.53 -6.21 -18.33
C VAL A 486 -18.74 -5.96 -19.82
N GLY A 487 -17.99 -5.01 -20.38
CA GLY A 487 -18.14 -4.56 -21.76
C GLY A 487 -17.73 -5.59 -22.82
N ASP A 488 -16.80 -6.50 -22.50
CA ASP A 488 -16.41 -7.60 -23.39
C ASP A 488 -16.61 -8.97 -22.74
N PHE A 489 -15.56 -9.57 -22.17
CA PHE A 489 -15.59 -10.98 -21.81
C PHE A 489 -15.44 -11.24 -20.30
N LEU A 490 -16.35 -12.02 -19.72
CA LEU A 490 -16.18 -12.60 -18.38
C LEU A 490 -15.61 -14.02 -18.46
N SER A 491 -14.47 -14.25 -17.81
CA SER A 491 -13.85 -15.58 -17.69
C SER A 491 -13.65 -15.98 -16.23
N LEU A 492 -14.31 -17.08 -15.86
CA LEU A 492 -14.15 -17.72 -14.55
C LEU A 492 -13.25 -18.95 -14.70
N GLY A 493 -12.34 -19.14 -13.73
CA GLY A 493 -11.53 -20.36 -13.66
C GLY A 493 -12.39 -21.65 -13.61
N THR A 494 -11.85 -22.78 -14.06
CA THR A 494 -12.61 -24.05 -14.10
C THR A 494 -13.02 -24.57 -12.71
N GLY A 495 -12.30 -24.17 -11.66
CA GLY A 495 -12.63 -24.41 -10.26
C GLY A 495 -13.30 -23.21 -9.58
N ALA A 496 -13.89 -22.29 -10.33
CA ALA A 496 -14.52 -21.11 -9.75
C ALA A 496 -15.88 -21.40 -9.11
N LEU A 497 -16.31 -20.50 -8.22
CA LEU A 497 -17.62 -20.44 -7.61
C LEU A 497 -18.21 -19.05 -7.88
N LEU A 498 -19.38 -19.01 -8.49
CA LEU A 498 -20.21 -17.81 -8.57
C LEU A 498 -21.27 -17.89 -7.46
N GLU A 499 -21.23 -16.98 -6.50
CA GLU A 499 -22.25 -16.84 -5.45
C GLU A 499 -23.14 -15.63 -5.72
N ILE A 500 -24.46 -15.85 -5.71
CA ILE A 500 -25.46 -14.79 -5.85
C ILE A 500 -26.38 -14.79 -4.64
N GLY A 501 -26.30 -13.71 -3.86
CA GLY A 501 -27.22 -13.41 -2.76
C GLY A 501 -28.50 -12.76 -3.27
N MET A 502 -29.64 -13.29 -2.84
CA MET A 502 -31.00 -12.86 -3.19
C MET A 502 -31.70 -12.29 -1.95
N GLU A 503 -31.85 -10.98 -1.86
CA GLU A 503 -32.54 -10.27 -0.76
C GLU A 503 -33.89 -9.66 -1.20
N GLY A 504 -34.26 -9.85 -2.47
CA GLY A 504 -35.51 -9.41 -3.06
C GLY A 504 -35.55 -9.64 -4.57
N THR A 505 -36.38 -8.87 -5.28
CA THR A 505 -36.69 -9.13 -6.70
C THR A 505 -36.08 -8.14 -7.68
N THR A 506 -35.45 -7.07 -7.19
CA THR A 506 -34.88 -6.02 -8.05
C THR A 506 -33.42 -6.29 -8.38
N ARG A 507 -33.11 -6.48 -9.67
CA ARG A 507 -31.77 -6.77 -10.18
C ARG A 507 -30.75 -5.70 -9.81
N GLY A 508 -29.60 -6.10 -9.30
CA GLY A 508 -28.49 -5.20 -8.94
C GLY A 508 -28.74 -4.32 -7.70
N LEU A 509 -29.95 -4.31 -7.15
CA LEU A 509 -30.32 -3.53 -5.95
C LEU A 509 -30.74 -4.42 -4.78
N GLN A 510 -31.45 -5.51 -5.07
CA GLN A 510 -31.93 -6.46 -4.09
C GLN A 510 -31.33 -7.85 -4.30
N TYR A 511 -30.72 -8.14 -5.45
CA TYR A 511 -29.96 -9.36 -5.65
C TYR A 511 -28.74 -9.13 -6.55
N GLY A 512 -27.75 -10.01 -6.45
CA GLY A 512 -26.53 -9.98 -7.26
C GLY A 512 -26.78 -10.33 -8.73
N ALA A 513 -26.18 -9.61 -9.68
CA ALA A 513 -26.31 -9.96 -11.09
C ALA A 513 -25.08 -9.54 -11.91
N VAL A 514 -24.96 -10.14 -13.10
CA VAL A 514 -23.89 -9.85 -14.06
C VAL A 514 -24.48 -9.49 -15.42
N ASP A 515 -24.06 -8.36 -15.98
CA ASP A 515 -24.17 -8.01 -17.40
C ASP A 515 -22.81 -8.26 -18.05
N VAL A 516 -22.77 -8.97 -19.17
CA VAL A 516 -21.53 -9.22 -19.93
C VAL A 516 -21.81 -9.06 -21.42
N TYR A 517 -20.84 -8.74 -22.27
CA TYR A 517 -21.05 -8.92 -23.71
C TYR A 517 -20.94 -10.40 -24.11
N GLY A 518 -19.88 -11.07 -23.64
CA GLY A 518 -19.68 -12.52 -23.72
C GLY A 518 -19.15 -13.13 -22.42
N GLY A 519 -19.32 -14.44 -22.26
CA GLY A 519 -18.85 -15.12 -21.05
C GLY A 519 -18.51 -16.59 -21.27
N LEU A 520 -17.45 -17.05 -20.60
CA LEU A 520 -17.14 -18.46 -20.43
C LEU A 520 -17.55 -18.89 -19.02
N LEU A 521 -18.68 -19.57 -18.91
CA LEU A 521 -19.18 -20.11 -17.67
C LEU A 521 -18.46 -21.43 -17.37
N GLY A 522 -17.98 -21.54 -16.14
CA GLY A 522 -17.32 -22.73 -15.60
C GLY A 522 -17.44 -22.76 -14.08
N GLY A 523 -17.00 -23.86 -13.48
CA GLY A 523 -17.06 -24.03 -12.04
C GLY A 523 -18.48 -24.26 -11.51
N SER A 524 -18.78 -23.78 -10.31
CA SER A 524 -20.05 -23.98 -9.59
C SER A 524 -20.84 -22.67 -9.50
N LEU A 525 -22.17 -22.78 -9.48
CA LEU A 525 -23.07 -21.67 -9.15
C LEU A 525 -23.75 -21.95 -7.81
N GLN A 526 -23.75 -20.98 -6.91
CA GLN A 526 -24.53 -21.00 -5.67
C GLN A 526 -25.46 -19.79 -5.65
N VAL A 527 -26.75 -20.04 -5.38
CA VAL A 527 -27.76 -18.99 -5.19
C VAL A 527 -28.31 -19.10 -3.76
N GLU A 528 -28.18 -18.02 -2.99
CA GLU A 528 -28.63 -17.97 -1.59
C GLU A 528 -29.83 -17.03 -1.45
N PHE A 529 -30.96 -17.57 -0.99
CA PHE A 529 -32.17 -16.79 -0.70
C PHE A 529 -32.16 -16.29 0.75
N GLY A 530 -32.05 -14.96 0.91
CA GLY A 530 -32.27 -14.22 2.15
C GLY A 530 -33.73 -13.81 2.38
N PHE A 531 -34.63 -14.06 1.41
CA PHE A 531 -36.06 -13.75 1.52
C PHE A 531 -36.97 -14.91 1.05
N THR A 532 -38.20 -14.92 1.56
CA THR A 532 -39.25 -15.83 1.08
C THR A 532 -39.98 -15.20 -0.11
N PRO A 533 -40.00 -15.85 -1.29
CA PRO A 533 -40.80 -15.38 -2.42
C PRO A 533 -42.29 -15.25 -2.07
N ILE A 534 -42.95 -14.21 -2.59
CA ILE A 534 -44.39 -13.94 -2.39
C ILE A 534 -45.21 -14.05 -3.69
N PHE A 535 -44.56 -14.44 -4.79
CA PHE A 535 -45.15 -14.62 -6.11
C PHE A 535 -45.43 -16.10 -6.38
N ASP A 536 -46.34 -16.41 -7.29
CA ASP A 536 -46.60 -17.80 -7.69
C ASP A 536 -45.51 -18.33 -8.64
N GLU A 537 -45.00 -17.45 -9.51
CA GLU A 537 -43.90 -17.69 -10.44
C GLU A 537 -43.09 -16.40 -10.60
N GLY A 538 -41.78 -16.52 -10.69
CA GLY A 538 -40.85 -15.41 -10.86
C GLY A 538 -39.57 -15.84 -11.54
N PHE A 539 -38.94 -14.89 -12.22
CA PHE A 539 -37.71 -15.07 -12.98
C PHE A 539 -36.63 -14.15 -12.42
N PHE A 540 -35.41 -14.66 -12.32
CA PHE A 540 -34.24 -13.88 -11.94
C PHE A 540 -33.18 -14.02 -13.02
N ASP A 541 -32.88 -12.91 -13.67
CA ASP A 541 -31.86 -12.83 -14.71
C ASP A 541 -30.50 -12.67 -14.02
N LEU A 542 -29.82 -13.80 -13.82
CA LEU A 542 -28.56 -13.87 -13.08
C LEU A 542 -27.40 -13.35 -13.92
N ILE A 543 -27.33 -13.79 -15.18
CA ILE A 543 -26.33 -13.36 -16.16
C ILE A 543 -27.06 -13.00 -17.44
N VAL A 544 -26.83 -11.79 -17.95
CA VAL A 544 -27.39 -11.30 -19.22
C VAL A 544 -26.22 -11.00 -20.15
N SER A 545 -26.23 -11.59 -21.34
CA SER A 545 -25.22 -11.30 -22.37
C SER A 545 -25.58 -10.06 -23.20
N GLY A 546 -24.63 -9.56 -23.98
CA GLY A 546 -24.86 -8.51 -24.97
C GLY A 546 -25.32 -9.04 -26.32
N THR A 547 -25.36 -10.36 -26.51
CA THR A 547 -25.67 -11.03 -27.80
C THR A 547 -26.40 -12.36 -27.60
N ALA A 548 -27.19 -12.78 -28.59
CA ALA A 548 -27.99 -14.01 -28.53
C ALA A 548 -27.20 -15.33 -28.35
N ASP A 549 -25.87 -15.34 -28.52
CA ASP A 549 -25.00 -16.50 -28.30
C ASP A 549 -23.75 -16.10 -27.49
N GLY A 550 -23.91 -15.15 -26.57
CA GLY A 550 -22.81 -14.55 -25.83
C GLY A 550 -22.25 -15.44 -24.72
N LEU A 551 -23.03 -16.41 -24.23
CA LEU A 551 -22.63 -17.28 -23.13
C LEU A 551 -22.19 -18.64 -23.67
N SER A 552 -21.08 -19.13 -23.13
CA SER A 552 -20.53 -20.44 -23.49
C SER A 552 -20.13 -21.21 -22.24
N GLY A 553 -20.06 -22.54 -22.34
CA GLY A 553 -19.80 -23.41 -21.19
C GLY A 553 -21.04 -23.68 -20.34
N ALA A 554 -20.82 -24.25 -19.15
CA ALA A 554 -21.88 -24.57 -18.19
C ALA A 554 -21.30 -24.71 -16.78
N PHE A 555 -22.10 -24.41 -15.77
CA PHE A 555 -21.76 -24.74 -14.39
C PHE A 555 -21.79 -26.27 -14.18
N SER A 556 -20.79 -26.80 -13.49
CA SER A 556 -20.70 -28.22 -13.13
C SER A 556 -21.67 -28.59 -12.01
N THR A 557 -21.96 -27.65 -11.11
CA THR A 557 -22.98 -27.77 -10.07
C THR A 557 -23.76 -26.46 -9.93
N ILE A 558 -25.02 -26.59 -9.53
CA ILE A 558 -25.91 -25.46 -9.22
C ILE A 558 -26.57 -25.77 -7.88
N ASP A 559 -26.20 -25.01 -6.86
CA ASP A 559 -26.69 -25.17 -5.50
C ASP A 559 -27.62 -24.01 -5.14
N ILE A 560 -28.87 -24.35 -4.76
CA ILE A 560 -29.88 -23.37 -4.37
C ILE A 560 -30.12 -23.52 -2.87
N MET A 561 -29.81 -22.49 -2.12
CA MET A 561 -29.83 -22.47 -0.66
C MET A 561 -30.82 -21.43 -0.14
N GLY A 562 -31.39 -21.69 1.04
CA GLY A 562 -32.32 -20.75 1.70
C GLY A 562 -33.71 -20.63 1.07
N LEU A 563 -33.96 -21.24 -0.10
CA LEU A 563 -35.27 -21.21 -0.73
C LEU A 563 -36.30 -21.95 0.13
N ASP A 564 -37.44 -21.32 0.39
CA ASP A 564 -38.54 -21.92 1.13
C ASP A 564 -38.98 -23.24 0.44
N PRO A 565 -39.11 -24.37 1.17
CA PRO A 565 -39.48 -25.66 0.60
C PRO A 565 -40.83 -25.68 -0.15
N ALA A 566 -41.68 -24.68 0.05
CA ALA A 566 -42.90 -24.48 -0.73
C ALA A 566 -42.64 -24.02 -2.17
N TYR A 567 -41.38 -23.78 -2.55
CA TYR A 567 -40.97 -23.38 -3.88
C TYR A 567 -40.04 -24.42 -4.51
N ARG A 568 -40.10 -24.50 -5.84
CA ARG A 568 -39.15 -25.21 -6.68
C ARG A 568 -38.38 -24.20 -7.50
N ALA A 569 -37.13 -24.53 -7.84
CA ALA A 569 -36.31 -23.69 -8.68
C ALA A 569 -35.50 -24.51 -9.69
N TRP A 570 -35.28 -23.93 -10.86
CA TRP A 570 -34.49 -24.52 -11.95
C TRP A 570 -33.86 -23.40 -12.78
N THR A 571 -32.81 -23.70 -13.53
CA THR A 571 -32.14 -22.73 -14.40
C THR A 571 -32.34 -23.09 -15.87
N GLU A 572 -32.28 -22.09 -16.74
CA GLU A 572 -32.25 -22.27 -18.19
C GLU A 572 -31.44 -21.17 -18.88
N PHE A 573 -31.07 -21.41 -20.14
CA PHE A 573 -30.67 -20.35 -21.07
C PHE A 573 -31.91 -19.91 -21.85
N ALA A 574 -32.29 -18.65 -21.68
CA ALA A 574 -33.41 -18.03 -22.38
C ALA A 574 -32.89 -17.04 -23.42
N LEU A 575 -33.55 -16.98 -24.57
CA LEU A 575 -33.40 -15.89 -25.53
C LEU A 575 -34.53 -14.89 -25.30
N ASP A 576 -34.18 -13.64 -25.03
CA ASP A 576 -35.13 -12.57 -24.75
C ASP A 576 -34.69 -11.25 -25.40
N SER A 577 -35.60 -10.28 -25.50
CA SER A 577 -35.28 -8.97 -26.07
C SER A 577 -35.12 -7.92 -24.97
N VAL A 578 -33.88 -7.51 -24.72
CA VAL A 578 -33.54 -6.46 -23.75
C VAL A 578 -33.10 -5.22 -24.50
N GLY A 579 -33.81 -4.11 -24.31
CA GLY A 579 -33.50 -2.85 -25.00
C GLY A 579 -33.66 -2.92 -26.53
N GLY A 580 -34.39 -3.91 -27.05
CA GLY A 580 -34.59 -4.12 -28.50
C GLY A 580 -33.50 -4.94 -29.18
N MET A 581 -32.57 -5.52 -28.43
CA MET A 581 -31.58 -6.49 -28.91
C MET A 581 -31.89 -7.87 -28.35
N ASP A 582 -31.74 -8.91 -29.16
CA ASP A 582 -31.84 -10.28 -28.70
C ASP A 582 -30.58 -10.65 -27.91
N VAL A 583 -30.80 -11.06 -26.67
CA VAL A 583 -29.75 -11.42 -25.71
C VAL A 583 -29.98 -12.82 -25.18
N GLU A 584 -28.89 -13.46 -24.77
CA GLU A 584 -28.91 -14.74 -24.06
C GLU A 584 -28.87 -14.49 -22.55
N ILE A 585 -29.76 -15.14 -21.82
CA ILE A 585 -29.93 -14.94 -20.39
C ILE A 585 -29.79 -16.27 -19.68
N PHE A 586 -28.86 -16.36 -18.73
CA PHE A 586 -28.85 -17.44 -17.75
C PHE A 586 -29.85 -17.10 -16.64
N ARG A 587 -31.04 -17.70 -16.72
CA ARG A 587 -32.22 -17.35 -15.92
C ARG A 587 -32.48 -18.40 -14.85
N LEU A 588 -32.76 -17.95 -13.63
CA LEU A 588 -33.30 -18.77 -12.55
C LEU A 588 -34.82 -18.61 -12.50
N HIS A 589 -35.50 -19.73 -12.58
CA HIS A 589 -36.94 -19.83 -12.37
C HIS A 589 -37.22 -20.20 -10.93
N VAL A 590 -38.21 -19.53 -10.34
CA VAL A 590 -38.74 -19.88 -9.03
C VAL A 590 -40.25 -19.91 -9.13
N ALA A 591 -40.84 -21.07 -8.85
CA ALA A 591 -42.28 -21.24 -8.85
C ALA A 591 -42.72 -21.95 -7.58
N ARG A 592 -43.95 -21.71 -7.13
CA ARG A 592 -44.51 -22.47 -6.02
C ARG A 592 -44.49 -23.96 -6.39
N ALA A 593 -43.96 -24.78 -5.50
CA ALA A 593 -44.02 -26.22 -5.63
C ALA A 593 -45.50 -26.60 -5.68
N GLU A 594 -45.91 -27.30 -6.73
CA GLU A 594 -47.22 -27.92 -6.72
C GLU A 594 -47.18 -28.92 -5.58
N ILE A 595 -47.91 -28.63 -4.50
CA ILE A 595 -48.16 -29.61 -3.46
C ILE A 595 -48.77 -30.78 -4.24
N PRO A 596 -48.12 -31.96 -4.28
CA PRO A 596 -48.70 -33.11 -4.94
C PRO A 596 -50.05 -33.27 -4.26
N VAL A 597 -51.13 -32.97 -4.98
CA VAL A 597 -52.47 -33.26 -4.49
C VAL A 597 -52.39 -34.74 -4.24
N PRO A 598 -52.48 -35.22 -2.97
CA PRO A 598 -52.36 -36.64 -2.70
C PRO A 598 -53.34 -37.29 -3.66
N GLU A 599 -52.84 -38.12 -4.58
CA GLU A 599 -53.74 -38.82 -5.48
C GLU A 599 -54.81 -39.40 -4.57
N PRO A 600 -56.11 -39.07 -4.80
CA PRO A 600 -57.17 -39.53 -3.93
C PRO A 600 -56.92 -41.03 -3.76
N PRO A 601 -56.72 -41.51 -2.52
CA PRO A 601 -56.22 -42.85 -2.31
C PRO A 601 -57.10 -43.77 -3.15
N ALA A 602 -56.48 -44.62 -3.98
CA ALA A 602 -57.15 -45.52 -4.92
C ALA A 602 -57.99 -46.61 -4.20
N VAL A 603 -58.75 -46.21 -3.19
CA VAL A 603 -59.57 -47.01 -2.26
C VAL A 603 -61.02 -47.12 -2.76
N LEU A 604 -61.39 -46.51 -3.90
CA LEU A 604 -62.77 -46.58 -4.40
C LEU A 604 -62.94 -46.91 -5.89
N VAL A 605 -62.11 -47.81 -6.45
CA VAL A 605 -62.42 -48.50 -7.73
C VAL A 605 -62.17 -50.00 -7.61
N LEU A 606 -62.68 -50.60 -6.53
CA LEU A 606 -62.73 -52.07 -6.35
C LEU A 606 -64.15 -52.55 -6.01
N ILE A 607 -65.18 -51.78 -6.38
CA ILE A 607 -66.59 -52.16 -6.21
C ILE A 607 -67.32 -52.40 -7.55
N THR A 608 -66.78 -51.99 -8.71
CA THR A 608 -67.46 -52.19 -10.01
C THR A 608 -66.89 -53.28 -10.91
N THR A 609 -65.68 -53.79 -10.66
CA THR A 609 -65.11 -54.95 -11.40
C THR A 609 -65.26 -56.29 -10.66
N GLY A 610 -65.68 -56.27 -9.39
CA GLY A 610 -65.97 -57.46 -8.57
C GLY A 610 -67.32 -58.15 -8.84
N LEU A 611 -68.15 -57.66 -9.77
CA LEU A 611 -69.45 -58.25 -10.12
C LEU A 611 -69.55 -58.80 -11.55
N ALA A 612 -68.52 -58.66 -12.39
CA ALA A 612 -68.46 -59.29 -13.71
C ALA A 612 -67.64 -60.59 -13.74
N GLY A 613 -66.84 -60.86 -12.69
CA GLY A 613 -65.94 -62.03 -12.60
C GLY A 613 -66.55 -63.31 -12.02
N LEU A 614 -67.82 -63.34 -11.65
CA LEU A 614 -68.48 -64.52 -11.08
C LEU A 614 -69.37 -65.30 -12.07
N GLY A 615 -69.44 -64.88 -13.34
CA GLY A 615 -70.28 -65.52 -14.37
C GLY A 615 -69.59 -66.56 -15.26
N PHE A 616 -68.25 -66.65 -15.27
CA PHE A 616 -67.51 -67.43 -16.27
C PHE A 616 -66.85 -68.73 -15.75
N LEU A 617 -66.96 -69.04 -14.45
CA LEU A 617 -66.31 -70.21 -13.83
C LEU A 617 -67.19 -71.47 -13.65
N LEU A 618 -68.30 -71.60 -14.40
CA LEU A 618 -69.16 -72.80 -14.37
C LEU A 618 -69.44 -73.46 -15.73
N ARG A 619 -68.68 -73.18 -16.82
CA ARG A 619 -68.97 -73.84 -18.12
C ARG A 619 -67.78 -74.20 -19.00
N ALA A 620 -66.80 -74.94 -18.48
CA ALA A 620 -65.93 -75.76 -19.35
C ALA A 620 -65.23 -76.90 -18.58
N ARG A 621 -66.01 -77.83 -18.00
CA ARG A 621 -65.50 -79.13 -17.51
C ARG A 621 -66.24 -80.27 -18.23
N ARG A 622 -65.87 -80.52 -19.49
CA ARG A 622 -66.18 -81.69 -20.36
C ARG A 622 -65.74 -81.29 -21.76
N ARG A 623 -64.84 -81.91 -22.51
CA ARG A 623 -64.24 -83.26 -22.66
C ARG A 623 -62.85 -82.97 -23.29
N GLY A 624 -61.76 -83.68 -23.04
CA GLY A 624 -61.61 -85.11 -22.83
C GLY A 624 -60.84 -85.71 -24.02
N ARG A 625 -59.62 -86.20 -23.72
CA ARG A 625 -58.93 -87.37 -24.28
C ARG A 625 -58.14 -87.30 -25.61
N ASN A 626 -56.87 -87.71 -25.42
CA ASN A 626 -56.03 -88.64 -26.22
C ASN A 626 -55.46 -88.07 -27.53
N SER A 627 -54.22 -88.34 -27.94
CA SER A 627 -53.25 -89.44 -27.71
C SER A 627 -51.83 -88.91 -28.02
N GLU A 628 -50.82 -89.17 -27.20
CA GLU A 628 -49.76 -90.19 -27.43
C GLU A 628 -48.98 -90.13 -28.76
N SER A 629 -47.68 -89.80 -28.60
CA SER A 629 -46.46 -90.30 -29.28
C SER A 629 -46.33 -90.33 -30.81
N ARG A 630 -45.32 -89.61 -31.32
CA ARG A 630 -44.01 -90.22 -31.59
C ARG A 630 -42.91 -89.17 -31.63
#